data_AF-A0A0G1W3P9-F1
#
_entry.id   AF-A0A0G1W3P9-F1
#
_cell.length_a   1.000
_cell.length_b   1.000
_cell.length_c   1.000
_cell.angle_alpha   90.00
_cell.angle_beta   90.00
_cell.angle_gamma   90.00
#
_symmetry.space_group_name_H-M   'P 1'
#
loop_
_entity.id
_entity.type
_entity.pdbx_description
1 polymer ?
#
loop_
_entity_poly.entity_id
_entity_poly.type
_entity_poly.pdbx_seq_one_letter_code
_entity_poly.pdbx_strand_id
1 'polypeptide(L)' 'MNIPLSSPDITGAERKAVRDVLKTPVLSLGPQIKVFEKLLARFAGRKYAIVVNSGTSALHLIIRSLA' A
#
# COMPACT_ATOMS: atom_id res chain seq x y z
N MET A 1 -4.72 14.66 -30.65
CA MET A 1 -4.63 13.49 -29.76
C MET A 1 -3.71 13.87 -28.61
N ASN A 2 -4.15 13.73 -27.35
CA ASN A 2 -3.34 14.08 -26.18
C ASN A 2 -2.92 12.79 -25.47
N ILE A 3 -1.62 12.55 -25.28
CA ILE A 3 -1.08 11.36 -24.61
C ILE A 3 -0.40 11.82 -23.31
N PRO A 4 -0.94 11.48 -22.13
CA PRO A 4 -0.36 11.91 -20.87
C PRO A 4 0.90 11.10 -20.52
N LEU A 5 1.84 11.71 -19.81
CA LEU A 5 3.03 11.03 -19.28
C LEU A 5 2.64 9.96 -18.23
N SER A 6 1.59 10.20 -17.45
CA SER A 6 1.06 9.25 -16.48
C SER A 6 -0.46 9.38 -16.38
N SER A 7 -1.13 8.24 -16.21
CA SER A 7 -2.56 8.17 -15.94
C SER A 7 -2.80 7.06 -14.93
N PRO A 8 -3.45 7.31 -13.78
CA PRO A 8 -3.74 6.26 -12.82
C PRO A 8 -4.69 5.21 -13.41
N ASP A 9 -4.30 3.93 -13.32
CA ASP A 9 -5.17 2.81 -13.65
C ASP A 9 -5.94 2.39 -12.39
N ILE A 10 -7.22 2.80 -12.32
CA ILE A 10 -8.11 2.54 -11.19
C ILE A 10 -9.42 1.95 -11.70
N THR A 11 -9.64 0.67 -11.42
CA THR A 11 -10.79 -0.09 -11.88
C THR A 11 -11.91 -0.12 -10.83
N GLY A 12 -12.96 -0.93 -11.10
CA GLY A 12 -14.00 -1.19 -10.11
C GLY A 12 -13.51 -1.93 -8.86
N ALA A 13 -12.42 -2.71 -8.98
CA ALA A 13 -11.87 -3.51 -7.89
C ALA A 13 -11.29 -2.63 -6.78
N GLU A 14 -10.45 -1.65 -7.13
CA GLU A 14 -9.83 -0.71 -6.19
C GLU A 14 -10.91 0.11 -5.49
N ARG A 15 -11.91 0.59 -6.25
CA ARG A 15 -13.04 1.34 -5.69
C ARG A 15 -13.86 0.51 -4.71
N LYS A 16 -14.06 -0.78 -4.99
CA LYS A 16 -14.75 -1.69 -4.06
C LYS A 16 -13.95 -1.87 -2.79
N ALA A 17 -12.63 -2.10 -2.89
CA ALA A 17 -11.77 -2.26 -1.71
C ALA A 17 -11.83 -1.04 -0.78
N VAL A 18 -11.81 0.18 -1.34
CA VAL A 18 -11.96 1.42 -0.54
C VAL A 18 -13.35 1.50 0.08
N ARG A 19 -14.42 1.26 -0.69
CA ARG A 19 -15.80 1.27 -0.15
C ARG A 19 -16.00 0.27 0.98
N ASP A 20 -15.37 -0.90 0.90
CA ASP A 20 -15.46 -1.92 1.94
C ASP A 20 -14.79 -1.44 3.24
N VAL A 21 -13.67 -0.70 3.18
CA VAL A 21 -13.05 -0.05 4.35
C VAL A 21 -13.94 1.05 4.92
N LEU A 22 -14.53 1.89 4.07
CA LEU A 22 -15.41 3.00 4.50
C LEU A 22 -16.69 2.54 5.22
N LYS A 23 -17.08 1.27 5.06
CA LYS A 23 -18.19 0.65 5.81
C LYS A 23 -17.80 0.21 7.22
N THR A 24 -16.53 0.33 7.60
CA THR A 24 -16.01 -0.05 8.92
C THR A 24 -15.69 1.20 9.75
N PRO A 25 -15.61 1.11 11.09
CA PRO A 25 -15.20 2.24 11.92
C PRO A 25 -13.68 2.51 11.90
N VAL A 26 -12.87 1.67 11.22
CA VAL A 26 -11.40 1.75 11.28
C VAL A 26 -10.85 2.18 9.92
N LEU A 27 -10.47 3.45 9.80
CA LEU A 27 -9.94 4.02 8.55
C LEU A 27 -8.41 4.08 8.49
N SER A 28 -7.72 3.87 9.61
CA SER A 28 -6.26 3.90 9.69
C SER A 28 -5.74 2.69 10.44
N LEU A 29 -4.60 2.16 9.99
CA LEU A 29 -3.94 1.00 10.58
C LEU A 29 -4.85 -0.23 10.76
N GLY A 30 -5.84 -0.38 9.88
CA GLY A 30 -6.80 -1.48 9.90
C GLY A 30 -6.26 -2.81 9.39
N PRO A 31 -7.10 -3.86 9.36
CA PRO A 31 -6.68 -5.21 8.98
C PRO A 31 -6.12 -5.33 7.56
N GLN A 32 -6.51 -4.41 6.66
CA GLN A 32 -6.03 -4.39 5.27
C GLN A 32 -4.51 -4.19 5.18
N ILE A 33 -3.88 -3.52 6.15
CA ILE A 33 -2.41 -3.38 6.18
C ILE A 33 -1.73 -4.74 6.32
N LYS A 34 -2.17 -5.56 7.27
CA LYS A 34 -1.59 -6.90 7.50
C LYS A 34 -1.76 -7.81 6.28
N VAL A 35 -2.91 -7.71 5.61
CA VAL A 35 -3.16 -8.45 4.37
C VAL A 35 -2.21 -7.99 3.27
N PHE A 36 -2.07 -6.67 3.09
CA PHE A 36 -1.20 -6.09 2.07
C PHE A 36 0.28 -6.42 2.32
N GLU A 37 0.76 -6.32 3.56
CA GLU A 37 2.13 -6.70 3.95
C GLU A 37 2.41 -8.17 3.65
N LYS A 38 1.48 -9.08 3.98
CA LYS A 38 1.65 -10.51 3.68
C LYS A 38 1.72 -10.77 2.18
N LEU A 39 0.84 -10.14 1.39
CA LEU A 39 0.85 -10.26 -0.06
C LEU A 39 2.12 -9.70 -0.68
N LEU A 40 2.60 -8.55 -0.18
CA LEU A 40 3.79 -7.89 -0.67
C LEU A 40 5.06 -8.68 -0.34
N ALA A 41 5.17 -9.22 0.88
CA ALA A 41 6.27 -10.10 1.27
C ALA A 41 6.34 -11.34 0.37
N ARG A 42 5.18 -11.98 0.11
CA ARG A 42 5.08 -13.12 -0.81
C ARG A 42 5.48 -12.73 -2.23
N PHE A 43 4.97 -11.60 -2.73
CA PHE A 43 5.29 -11.11 -4.08
C PHE A 43 6.79 -10.83 -4.26
N ALA A 44 7.42 -10.21 -3.26
CA ALA A 44 8.84 -9.87 -3.28
C ALA A 44 9.77 -11.06 -2.95
N GLY A 45 9.23 -12.25 -2.62
CA GLY A 45 10.01 -13.41 -2.18
C GLY A 45 10.74 -13.18 -0.86
N ARG A 46 10.17 -12.39 0.06
CA ARG A 46 10.77 -12.03 1.35
C ARG A 46 9.96 -12.55 2.52
N LYS A 47 10.62 -12.70 3.68
CA LYS A 47 9.98 -13.17 4.92
C LYS A 47 9.02 -12.14 5.52
N TYR A 48 9.34 -10.85 5.38
CA TYR A 48 8.59 -9.73 5.94
C TYR A 48 8.44 -8.60 4.93
N ALA A 49 7.39 -7.80 5.10
CA ALA A 49 7.21 -6.51 4.45
C ALA A 49 6.57 -5.55 5.44
N ILE A 50 6.92 -4.27 5.36
CA ILE A 50 6.36 -3.19 6.18
C ILE A 50 5.82 -2.14 5.22
N VAL A 51 4.55 -1.78 5.38
CA VAL A 51 3.89 -0.78 4.52
C VAL A 51 3.84 0.56 5.23
N VAL A 52 4.19 1.61 4.50
CA VAL A 52 4.21 2.99 4.99
C VAL A 52 3.54 3.93 3.96
N ASN A 53 3.30 5.18 4.35
CA ASN A 53 2.52 6.14 3.54
C ASN A 53 3.15 6.55 2.19
N SER A 54 4.46 6.30 1.99
CA SER A 54 5.17 6.71 0.79
C SER A 54 6.53 6.01 0.66
N GLY A 55 7.10 6.02 -0.54
CA GLY A 55 8.47 5.54 -0.78
C GLY A 55 9.53 6.31 0.02
N THR A 56 9.36 7.62 0.19
CA THR A 56 10.27 8.45 1.01
C THR A 56 10.28 8.01 2.46
N SER A 57 9.12 7.78 3.07
CA SER A 57 9.02 7.24 4.43
C SER A 57 9.68 5.87 4.56
N ALA A 58 9.57 5.02 3.54
CA ALA A 58 10.18 3.70 3.54
C ALA A 58 11.71 3.80 3.56
N LEU A 59 12.28 4.61 2.67
CA LEU A 59 13.73 4.85 2.62
C LEU A 59 14.23 5.52 3.89
N HIS A 60 13.51 6.50 4.42
CA HIS A 60 13.86 7.14 5.68
C HIS A 60 13.91 6.13 6.84
N LEU A 61 12.90 5.25 6.95
CA LEU A 61 12.88 4.21 7.98
C LEU A 61 14.04 3.22 7.82
N ILE A 62 14.35 2.81 6.59
CA ILE A 62 15.49 1.94 6.30
C ILE A 62 16.78 2.57 6.85
N ILE A 63 17.08 3.81 6.48
CA ILE A 63 18.29 4.50 6.96
C ILE A 63 18.28 4.62 8.49
N ARG A 64 17.14 5.00 9.09
CA ARG A 64 17.01 5.13 10.55
C ARG A 64 17.15 3.82 11.30
N SER A 65 16.88 2.68 10.67
CA SER A 65 16.99 1.35 11.28
C SER A 65 18.40 0.74 11.24
N LEU A 66 19.30 1.33 10.45
CA LEU A 66 20.69 0.87 10.30
C LEU A 66 21.67 1.59 11.23
N ALA A 67 21.25 2.72 11.80
CA ALA A 67 21.99 3.49 12.80
C ALA A 67 21.66 3.01 14.22
#